data_AF-A0A9X4KPQ6-F1
#
_entry.id   AF-A0A9X4KPQ6-F1
#
_cell.length_a   1.000
_cell.length_b   1.000
_cell.length_c   1.000
_cell.angle_alpha   90.00
_cell.angle_beta   90.00
_cell.angle_gamma   90.00
#
_symmetry.space_group_name_H-M   'P 1'
#
loop_
_entity.id
_entity.type
_entity.pdbx_description
1 polymer ?
#
loop_
_entity_poly.entity_id
_entity_poly.type
_entity_poly.pdbx_seq_one_letter_code
_entity_poly.pdbx_strand_id
1 'polypeptide(L)'
;MAYYDDDCGLYVGAHDARHHVKSIEFLPFDGGVRLQYRIFVEGAGQGSYRMNFNMVLGVFHGDWHQAAELYRRWFEQGSTPPRIADNPELPAWYRESPVVVTYPVRGVKDTGSMDPNEYFPYVNAIPHLERLSERFDSKVMALLMHWEGSAPWAPPYIWPPYGEKKACGSSPTSCTRAAICSVCTRAASPGRRGVCSTPITTGKRTSNVWS
;
A
#
# COMPACT_ATOMS: atom_id res chain seq x y z
N MET A 1 -12.92 13.82 -11.43
CA MET A 1 -12.54 15.23 -11.19
C MET A 1 -13.80 16.05 -11.04
N ALA A 2 -13.78 17.07 -10.18
CA ALA A 2 -14.89 17.96 -9.94
C ALA A 2 -14.39 19.41 -10.06
N TYR A 3 -15.11 20.24 -10.80
CA TYR A 3 -14.90 21.70 -10.86
C TYR A 3 -16.19 22.37 -10.42
N TYR A 4 -16.20 23.10 -9.31
CA TYR A 4 -17.43 23.52 -8.65
C TYR A 4 -17.25 24.81 -7.86
N ASP A 5 -18.36 25.47 -7.57
CA ASP A 5 -18.49 26.57 -6.61
C ASP A 5 -19.37 26.13 -5.43
N ASP A 6 -19.85 27.08 -4.61
CA ASP A 6 -20.65 26.79 -3.42
C ASP A 6 -22.07 26.25 -3.73
N ASP A 7 -22.54 26.32 -4.97
CA ASP A 7 -23.89 25.89 -5.38
C ASP A 7 -23.84 24.67 -6.32
N CYS A 8 -23.02 24.73 -7.37
CA CYS A 8 -23.03 23.72 -8.41
C CYS A 8 -21.65 23.41 -8.99
N GLY A 9 -21.57 22.30 -9.72
CA GLY A 9 -20.33 21.85 -10.30
C GLY A 9 -20.47 20.96 -11.51
N LEU A 10 -19.33 20.81 -12.18
CA LEU A 10 -19.09 19.95 -13.34
C LEU A 10 -18.29 18.73 -12.91
N TYR A 11 -18.88 17.56 -13.07
CA TYR A 11 -18.24 16.26 -12.89
C TYR A 11 -17.66 15.78 -14.22
N VAL A 12 -16.38 15.41 -14.19
CA VAL A 12 -15.70 14.73 -15.31
C VAL A 12 -15.07 13.45 -14.81
N GLY A 13 -15.44 12.33 -15.43
CA GLY A 13 -14.96 11.02 -15.02
C GLY A 13 -14.75 10.06 -16.18
N ALA A 14 -13.78 9.15 -16.01
CA ALA A 14 -13.61 7.99 -16.87
C ALA A 14 -14.28 6.79 -16.21
N HIS A 15 -15.38 6.34 -16.80
CA HIS A 15 -16.13 5.16 -16.35
C HIS A 15 -15.45 3.88 -16.85
N ASP A 16 -14.24 3.65 -16.37
CA ASP A 16 -13.35 2.57 -16.78
C ASP A 16 -13.21 1.47 -15.72
N ALA A 17 -13.92 0.37 -15.92
CA ALA A 17 -13.91 -0.79 -15.01
C ALA A 17 -12.59 -1.57 -14.99
N ARG A 18 -11.66 -1.31 -15.92
CA ARG A 18 -10.37 -2.01 -16.01
C ARG A 18 -9.19 -1.18 -15.48
N HIS A 19 -9.46 0.01 -14.94
CA HIS A 19 -8.45 0.85 -14.29
C HIS A 19 -7.22 1.15 -15.18
N HIS A 20 -7.42 1.40 -16.48
CA HIS A 20 -6.32 1.76 -17.38
C HIS A 20 -5.63 3.05 -16.89
N VAL A 21 -4.33 3.17 -17.15
CA VAL A 21 -3.54 4.34 -16.80
C VAL A 21 -4.00 5.56 -17.60
N LYS A 22 -4.17 6.70 -16.92
CA LYS A 22 -4.61 7.97 -17.52
C LYS A 22 -3.89 9.13 -16.85
N SER A 23 -3.60 10.18 -17.61
CA SER A 23 -3.28 11.50 -17.05
C SER A 23 -4.52 12.37 -17.11
N ILE A 24 -4.77 13.12 -16.03
CA ILE A 24 -5.85 14.10 -15.93
C ILE A 24 -5.21 15.41 -15.52
N GLU A 25 -5.32 16.40 -16.39
CA GLU A 25 -4.71 17.71 -16.19
C GLU A 25 -5.78 18.80 -16.38
N PHE A 26 -5.61 19.92 -15.69
CA PHE A 26 -6.43 21.11 -15.87
C PHE A 26 -5.54 22.34 -15.87
N LEU A 27 -5.90 23.33 -16.67
CA LEU A 27 -5.20 24.61 -16.70
C LEU A 27 -6.19 25.75 -17.00
N PRO A 28 -5.93 26.97 -16.50
CA PRO A 28 -6.62 28.16 -16.96
C PRO A 28 -6.46 28.31 -18.48
N PHE A 29 -7.54 28.60 -19.18
CA PHE A 29 -7.52 28.85 -20.62
C PHE A 29 -8.66 29.80 -21.00
N ASP A 30 -8.30 30.97 -21.55
CA ASP A 30 -9.21 31.96 -22.12
C ASP A 30 -10.45 32.27 -21.25
N GLY A 31 -10.20 32.77 -20.02
CA GLY A 31 -11.27 33.09 -19.08
C GLY A 31 -12.00 31.88 -18.48
N GLY A 32 -11.58 30.66 -18.80
CA GLY A 32 -12.15 29.42 -18.26
C GLY A 32 -11.09 28.39 -17.86
N VAL A 33 -11.51 27.12 -17.80
CA VAL A 33 -10.64 25.98 -17.49
C VAL A 33 -10.64 25.02 -18.67
N ARG A 34 -9.45 24.66 -19.14
CA ARG A 34 -9.25 23.56 -20.09
C ARG A 34 -8.96 22.29 -19.32
N LEU A 35 -9.78 21.28 -19.54
CA LEU A 35 -9.58 19.92 -19.03
C LEU A 35 -8.88 19.07 -20.09
N GLN A 36 -7.82 18.37 -19.71
CA GLN A 36 -7.09 17.48 -20.59
C GLN A 36 -7.09 16.06 -20.02
N TYR A 37 -7.45 15.10 -20.88
CA TYR A 37 -7.36 13.68 -20.59
C TYR A 37 -6.37 13.03 -21.55
N ARG A 38 -5.35 12.37 -21.01
CA ARG A 38 -4.42 11.54 -21.78
C ARG A 38 -4.66 10.08 -21.45
N ILE A 39 -4.87 9.27 -22.48
CA ILE A 39 -5.03 7.83 -22.36
C ILE A 39 -3.75 7.19 -22.87
N PHE A 40 -3.15 6.32 -22.06
CA PHE A 40 -1.97 5.56 -22.44
C PHE A 40 -2.42 4.22 -23.03
N VAL A 41 -2.17 4.04 -24.32
CA VAL A 41 -2.65 2.89 -25.11
C VAL A 41 -1.54 1.85 -25.33
N GLU A 42 -0.75 1.60 -24.29
CA GLU A 42 0.40 0.70 -24.37
C GLU A 42 -0.01 -0.67 -24.93
N GLY A 43 0.76 -1.15 -25.93
CA GLY A 43 0.45 -2.40 -26.64
C GLY A 43 -0.51 -2.29 -27.82
N ALA A 44 -1.11 -1.12 -28.10
CA ALA A 44 -2.04 -0.96 -29.24
C ALA A 44 -1.38 -1.00 -30.63
N GLY A 45 -0.05 -1.12 -30.73
CA GLY A 45 0.69 -1.12 -32.00
C GLY A 45 0.50 0.18 -32.81
N GLN A 46 0.96 0.18 -34.06
CA GLN A 46 0.54 1.21 -35.02
C GLN A 46 -0.86 0.87 -35.54
N GLY A 47 -1.79 1.82 -35.46
CA GLY A 47 -3.14 1.61 -35.96
C GLY A 47 -4.19 2.46 -35.25
N SER A 48 -5.43 2.00 -35.31
CA SER A 48 -6.57 2.63 -34.65
C SER A 48 -6.75 2.06 -33.24
N TYR A 49 -6.97 2.94 -32.27
CA TYR A 49 -7.37 2.57 -30.92
C TYR A 49 -8.82 2.96 -30.69
N ARG A 50 -9.62 2.01 -30.17
CA ARG A 50 -10.99 2.28 -29.71
C ARG A 50 -11.03 2.17 -28.19
N MET A 51 -11.30 3.30 -27.54
CA MET A 51 -11.50 3.36 -26.10
C MET A 51 -12.66 2.45 -25.68
N ASN A 52 -12.43 1.62 -24.65
CA ASN A 52 -13.36 0.61 -24.16
C ASN A 52 -14.18 1.06 -22.94
N PHE A 53 -14.15 2.35 -22.63
CA PHE A 53 -14.88 2.97 -21.53
C PHE A 53 -15.44 4.32 -21.95
N ASN A 54 -16.41 4.83 -21.19
CA ASN A 54 -17.02 6.13 -21.46
C ASN A 54 -16.30 7.25 -20.70
N MET A 55 -16.11 8.37 -21.39
CA MET A 55 -15.83 9.65 -20.74
C MET A 55 -17.16 10.32 -20.44
N VAL A 56 -17.41 10.62 -19.17
CA VAL A 56 -18.70 11.16 -18.72
C VAL A 56 -18.49 12.58 -18.21
N LEU A 57 -19.35 13.47 -18.72
CA LEU A 57 -19.51 14.84 -18.29
C LEU A 57 -20.90 14.98 -17.68
N GLY A 58 -21.00 15.57 -16.50
CA GLY A 58 -22.27 15.78 -15.83
C GLY A 58 -22.24 17.00 -14.93
N VAL A 59 -23.41 17.45 -14.50
CA VAL A 59 -23.57 18.53 -13.51
C VAL A 59 -24.03 17.96 -12.17
N PHE A 60 -23.71 18.66 -11.09
CA PHE A 60 -24.18 18.33 -9.74
C PHE A 60 -24.39 19.61 -8.93
N HIS A 61 -25.16 19.51 -7.85
CA HIS A 61 -25.31 20.55 -6.83
C HIS A 61 -24.61 20.13 -5.55
N GLY A 62 -24.07 21.10 -4.82
CA GLY A 62 -23.26 20.87 -3.63
C GLY A 62 -21.78 20.74 -3.96
N ASP A 63 -21.05 20.02 -3.11
CA ASP A 63 -19.59 20.03 -3.10
C ASP A 63 -18.97 18.78 -3.75
N TRP A 64 -17.66 18.61 -3.55
CA TRP A 64 -16.92 17.47 -4.07
C TRP A 64 -17.45 16.11 -3.60
N HIS A 65 -18.16 16.02 -2.46
CA HIS A 65 -18.78 14.78 -2.00
C HIS A 65 -19.85 14.31 -2.99
N GLN A 66 -20.66 15.22 -3.54
CA GLN A 66 -21.68 14.91 -4.54
C GLN A 66 -21.06 14.47 -5.86
N ALA A 67 -19.94 15.08 -6.25
CA ALA A 67 -19.17 14.63 -7.41
C ALA A 67 -18.55 13.23 -7.20
N ALA A 68 -17.99 12.97 -6.02
CA ALA A 68 -17.46 11.66 -5.66
C ALA A 68 -18.56 10.58 -5.64
N GLU A 69 -19.76 10.94 -5.17
CA GLU A 69 -20.93 10.07 -5.13
C GLU A 69 -21.40 9.66 -6.54
N LEU A 70 -21.29 10.54 -7.54
CA LEU A 70 -21.58 10.18 -8.94
C LEU A 70 -20.63 9.08 -9.45
N TYR A 71 -19.34 9.20 -9.15
CA TYR A 71 -18.37 8.16 -9.52
C TYR A 71 -18.61 6.88 -8.73
N ARG A 72 -18.85 6.97 -7.42
CA ARG A 72 -19.12 5.83 -6.54
C ARG A 72 -20.33 5.02 -7.00
N ARG A 73 -21.44 5.68 -7.31
CA ARG A 73 -22.65 5.02 -7.83
C ARG A 73 -22.41 4.27 -9.13
N TRP A 74 -21.63 4.83 -10.04
CA TRP A 74 -21.22 4.10 -11.25
C TRP A 74 -20.31 2.92 -10.90
N PHE A 75 -19.31 3.14 -10.06
CA PHE A 75 -18.34 2.10 -9.70
C PHE A 75 -19.02 0.89 -9.03
N GLU A 76 -19.95 1.13 -8.11
CA GLU A 76 -20.72 0.11 -7.39
C GLU A 76 -21.68 -0.69 -8.28
N GLN A 77 -21.97 -0.27 -9.52
CA GLN A 77 -22.74 -1.07 -10.49
C GLN A 77 -21.93 -2.22 -11.09
N GLY A 78 -20.60 -2.13 -11.04
CA GLY A 78 -19.68 -3.14 -11.57
C GLY A 78 -19.28 -4.20 -10.54
N SER A 79 -18.30 -5.03 -10.92
CA SER A 79 -17.65 -5.94 -9.98
C SER A 79 -16.66 -5.15 -9.13
N THR A 80 -17.06 -4.82 -7.91
CA THR A 80 -16.22 -4.11 -6.94
C THR A 80 -15.69 -5.07 -5.88
N PRO A 81 -14.48 -4.84 -5.35
CA PRO A 81 -14.02 -5.59 -4.19
C PRO A 81 -14.95 -5.33 -2.99
N PRO A 82 -15.13 -6.33 -2.10
CA PRO A 82 -15.96 -6.15 -0.92
C PRO A 82 -15.43 -5.01 -0.05
N ARG A 83 -16.34 -4.30 0.63
CA ARG A 83 -15.98 -3.29 1.62
C ARG A 83 -15.10 -3.92 2.69
N ILE A 84 -14.16 -3.14 3.23
CA ILE A 84 -13.23 -3.62 4.28
C ILE A 84 -13.99 -4.26 5.46
N ALA A 85 -15.10 -3.65 5.89
CA ALA A 85 -15.92 -4.17 6.97
C ALA A 85 -16.46 -5.59 6.69
N ASP A 86 -16.89 -5.81 5.45
CA ASP A 86 -17.58 -7.02 4.99
C ASP A 86 -16.64 -8.07 4.40
N ASN A 87 -15.34 -7.77 4.26
CA ASN A 87 -14.39 -8.66 3.61
C ASN A 87 -13.85 -9.74 4.59
N PRO A 88 -14.27 -11.01 4.48
CA PRO A 88 -13.83 -12.08 5.39
C PRO A 88 -12.37 -12.51 5.16
N GLU A 89 -11.78 -12.15 4.01
CA GLU A 89 -10.39 -12.48 3.67
C GLU A 89 -9.39 -11.58 4.42
N LEU A 90 -9.84 -10.44 4.95
CA LEU A 90 -8.99 -9.56 5.75
C LEU A 90 -8.77 -10.13 7.16
N PRO A 91 -7.51 -10.16 7.65
CA PRO A 91 -7.22 -10.59 9.00
C PRO A 91 -8.04 -9.84 10.05
N ALA A 92 -8.48 -10.54 11.09
CA ALA A 92 -9.31 -9.95 12.14
C ALA A 92 -8.69 -8.70 12.77
N TRP A 93 -7.36 -8.68 12.93
CA TRP A 93 -6.64 -7.54 13.51
C TRP A 93 -6.73 -6.27 12.65
N TYR A 94 -6.98 -6.36 11.35
CA TYR A 94 -7.07 -5.20 10.47
C TYR A 94 -8.29 -4.33 10.79
N ARG A 95 -9.39 -4.97 11.21
CA ARG A 95 -10.61 -4.29 11.67
C ARG A 95 -10.42 -3.53 12.98
N GLU A 96 -9.37 -3.85 13.73
CA GLU A 96 -9.02 -3.15 14.96
C GLU A 96 -8.25 -1.84 14.67
N SER A 97 -8.01 -1.50 13.39
CA SER A 97 -7.35 -0.28 12.93
C SER A 97 -6.08 0.05 13.72
N PRO A 98 -5.05 -0.84 13.70
CA PRO A 98 -3.84 -0.64 14.47
C PRO A 98 -3.09 0.62 14.01
N VAL A 99 -2.40 1.26 14.95
CA VAL A 99 -1.49 2.35 14.64
C VAL A 99 -0.27 1.80 13.91
N VAL A 100 0.00 2.30 12.70
CA VAL A 100 1.16 1.88 11.92
C VAL A 100 2.36 2.74 12.31
N VAL A 101 3.41 2.09 12.81
CA VAL A 101 4.67 2.76 13.15
C VAL A 101 5.74 2.32 12.15
N THR A 102 6.15 3.26 11.31
CA THR A 102 7.17 3.07 10.27
C THR A 102 8.53 3.55 10.79
N TYR A 103 9.56 2.70 10.74
CA TYR A 103 10.91 3.13 11.13
C TYR A 103 12.02 2.34 10.41
N PRO A 104 13.18 2.98 10.13
CA PRO A 104 14.32 2.31 9.57
C PRO A 104 15.08 1.52 10.64
N VAL A 105 15.47 0.29 10.32
CA VAL A 105 16.32 -0.55 11.19
C VAL A 105 17.80 -0.13 11.12
N ARG A 106 18.19 0.56 10.05
CA ARG A 106 19.55 1.09 9.85
C ARG A 106 19.51 2.34 8.97
N GLY A 107 20.56 3.15 9.08
CA GLY A 107 20.60 4.48 8.48
C GLY A 107 19.67 5.47 9.20
N VAL A 108 19.84 6.74 8.84
CA VAL A 108 19.09 7.89 9.41
C VAL A 108 18.11 8.47 8.39
N LYS A 109 18.34 8.23 7.09
CA LYS A 109 17.53 8.67 5.96
C LYS A 109 17.53 7.59 4.88
N ASP A 110 16.63 7.70 3.90
CA ASP A 110 16.60 6.82 2.72
C ASP A 110 17.86 6.93 1.84
N THR A 111 18.67 7.97 2.06
CA THR A 111 19.94 8.21 1.38
C THR A 111 21.08 8.36 2.39
N GLY A 112 22.28 7.88 2.02
CA GLY A 112 23.49 7.99 2.84
C GLY A 112 23.94 6.68 3.47
N SER A 113 24.68 6.77 4.59
CA SER A 113 25.26 5.59 5.23
C SER A 113 24.19 4.67 5.82
N MET A 114 24.36 3.36 5.59
CA MET A 114 23.47 2.30 6.06
C MET A 114 24.04 1.59 7.29
N ASP A 115 24.70 2.36 8.16
CA ASP A 115 25.21 1.90 9.44
C ASP A 115 24.05 1.58 10.40
N PRO A 116 24.23 0.64 11.35
CA PRO A 116 23.26 0.41 12.42
C PRO A 116 22.85 1.70 13.13
N ASN A 117 21.55 1.85 13.39
CA ASN A 117 21.03 2.94 14.21
C ASN A 117 20.59 2.42 15.60
N GLU A 118 20.01 3.29 16.41
CA GLU A 118 19.55 2.94 17.77
C GLU A 118 18.51 1.81 17.82
N TYR A 119 17.77 1.58 16.73
CA TYR A 119 16.75 0.53 16.61
C TYR A 119 17.33 -0.83 16.22
N PHE A 120 18.64 -0.92 15.96
CA PHE A 120 19.35 -2.18 15.76
C PHE A 120 20.22 -2.54 16.96
N PRO A 121 20.23 -3.81 17.43
CA PRO A 121 19.46 -4.97 16.94
C PRO A 121 17.95 -4.78 17.12
N TYR A 122 17.13 -5.49 16.33
CA TYR A 122 15.66 -5.30 16.24
C TYR A 122 14.92 -5.20 17.59
N VAL A 123 15.44 -5.85 18.63
CA VAL A 123 14.89 -5.80 19.99
C VAL A 123 14.92 -4.40 20.61
N ASN A 124 15.82 -3.52 20.18
CA ASN A 124 15.93 -2.15 20.70
C ASN A 124 14.69 -1.31 20.37
N ALA A 125 13.96 -1.64 19.31
CA ALA A 125 12.72 -0.94 18.96
C ALA A 125 11.54 -1.33 19.86
N ILE A 126 11.57 -2.50 20.51
CA ILE A 126 10.42 -3.06 21.26
C ILE A 126 9.94 -2.10 22.36
N PRO A 127 10.79 -1.56 23.25
CA PRO A 127 10.32 -0.65 24.31
C PRO A 127 9.65 0.61 23.77
N HIS A 128 10.08 1.10 22.59
CA HIS A 128 9.45 2.25 21.95
C HIS A 128 8.07 1.91 21.39
N LEU A 129 7.92 0.72 20.79
CA LEU A 129 6.65 0.23 20.26
C LEU A 129 5.64 -0.05 21.39
N GLU A 130 6.08 -0.67 22.50
CA GLU A 130 5.25 -0.91 23.68
C GLU A 130 4.76 0.40 24.28
N ARG A 131 5.66 1.37 24.48
CA ARG A 131 5.29 2.71 24.95
C ARG A 131 4.28 3.40 24.02
N LEU A 132 4.41 3.25 22.70
CA LEU A 132 3.44 3.82 21.75
C LEU A 132 2.11 3.11 21.83
N SER A 133 2.11 1.78 21.94
CA SER A 133 0.90 0.96 22.13
C SER A 133 0.13 1.42 23.38
N GLU A 134 0.82 1.62 24.50
CA GLU A 134 0.22 2.13 25.74
C GLU A 134 -0.33 3.54 25.58
N ARG A 135 0.44 4.45 24.95
CA ARG A 135 0.03 5.85 24.79
C ARG A 135 -1.15 6.04 23.84
N PHE A 136 -1.26 5.20 22.82
CA PHE A 136 -2.38 5.24 21.88
C PHE A 136 -3.58 4.41 22.34
N ASP A 137 -3.45 3.64 23.41
CA ASP A 137 -4.44 2.64 23.83
C ASP A 137 -4.89 1.77 22.63
N SER A 138 -3.94 1.37 21.80
CA SER A 138 -4.19 0.68 20.54
C SER A 138 -3.05 -0.25 20.18
N LYS A 139 -3.36 -1.29 19.39
CA LYS A 139 -2.34 -2.17 18.83
C LYS A 139 -1.43 -1.39 17.88
N VAL A 140 -0.14 -1.69 17.93
CA VAL A 140 0.85 -1.12 17.02
C VAL A 140 1.27 -2.16 15.97
N MET A 141 1.21 -1.78 14.70
CA MET A 141 1.80 -2.53 13.59
C MET A 141 3.14 -1.88 13.21
N ALA A 142 4.25 -2.59 13.43
CA ALA A 142 5.57 -2.13 13.00
C ALA A 142 5.78 -2.40 11.50
N LEU A 143 6.04 -1.34 10.73
CA LEU A 143 6.53 -1.44 9.35
C LEU A 143 8.03 -1.16 9.34
N LEU A 144 8.81 -2.24 9.22
CA LEU A 144 10.27 -2.17 9.21
C LEU A 144 10.76 -1.67 7.84
N MET A 145 11.57 -0.61 7.84
CA MET A 145 12.27 -0.11 6.66
C MET A 145 13.75 -0.49 6.74
N HIS A 146 14.41 -0.65 5.59
CA HIS A 146 15.86 -0.94 5.47
C HIS A 146 16.31 -2.23 6.18
N TRP A 147 15.37 -3.13 6.45
CA TRP A 147 15.64 -4.44 7.05
C TRP A 147 16.32 -5.39 6.05
N GLU A 148 16.31 -5.08 4.76
CA GLU A 148 16.93 -5.85 3.70
C GLU A 148 18.44 -5.91 3.88
N GLY A 149 19.06 -7.08 3.70
CA GLY A 149 20.50 -7.27 3.88
C GLY A 149 21.34 -6.87 2.67
N SER A 150 20.73 -6.74 1.50
CA SER A 150 21.38 -6.33 0.25
C SER A 150 21.50 -4.79 0.19
N ALA A 151 20.39 -4.11 -0.08
CA ALA A 151 20.25 -2.68 -0.14
C ALA A 151 18.79 -2.29 0.14
N PRO A 152 18.54 -1.10 0.72
CA PRO A 152 17.19 -0.55 0.85
C PRO A 152 16.45 -0.55 -0.48
N TRP A 153 15.15 -0.89 -0.45
CA TRP A 153 14.26 -0.74 -1.60
C TRP A 153 14.74 -1.43 -2.88
N ALA A 154 15.42 -2.59 -2.76
CA ALA A 154 15.96 -3.34 -3.90
C ALA A 154 15.18 -4.63 -4.23
N PRO A 155 13.85 -4.62 -4.43
CA PRO A 155 13.14 -5.79 -4.91
C PRO A 155 13.62 -6.18 -6.33
N PRO A 156 13.68 -7.49 -6.65
CA PRO A 156 13.27 -8.63 -5.83
C PRO A 156 14.35 -9.15 -4.85
N TYR A 157 15.55 -8.58 -4.86
CA TYR A 157 16.72 -9.09 -4.13
C TYR A 157 16.84 -8.53 -2.71
N ILE A 158 15.81 -8.71 -1.88
CA ILE A 158 15.70 -8.09 -0.53
C ILE A 158 16.20 -8.98 0.63
N TRP A 159 16.44 -10.26 0.38
CA TRP A 159 16.83 -11.25 1.39
C TRP A 159 18.36 -11.45 1.43
N PRO A 160 18.98 -11.86 2.56
CA PRO A 160 18.40 -12.05 3.91
C PRO A 160 18.18 -10.74 4.66
N PRO A 161 17.43 -10.72 5.77
CA PRO A 161 17.41 -9.59 6.67
C PRO A 161 18.81 -9.14 7.13
N TYR A 162 18.94 -7.86 7.41
CA TYR A 162 20.15 -7.27 7.95
C TYR A 162 20.45 -7.85 9.33
N GLY A 163 21.71 -8.26 9.54
CA GLY A 163 22.18 -8.86 10.80
C GLY A 163 22.23 -10.39 10.84
N GLU A 164 21.66 -11.11 9.86
CA GLU A 164 21.57 -12.59 9.90
C GLU A 164 22.92 -13.31 9.87
N LYS A 165 23.93 -12.77 9.17
CA LYS A 165 25.23 -13.45 8.99
C LYS A 165 26.09 -13.54 10.26
N LYS A 166 25.81 -12.75 11.31
CA LYS A 166 26.61 -12.75 12.55
C LYS A 166 25.96 -13.46 13.74
N ALA A 167 24.68 -13.84 13.65
CA ALA A 167 23.92 -14.36 14.79
C ALA A 167 23.69 -15.88 14.79
N CYS A 168 23.90 -16.59 13.68
CA CYS A 168 23.56 -18.02 13.58
C CYS A 168 24.74 -18.86 13.07
N GLY A 169 25.45 -19.50 14.00
CA GLY A 169 26.41 -20.58 13.73
C GLY A 169 25.77 -21.90 13.28
N SER A 170 24.44 -22.00 13.22
CA SER A 170 23.73 -23.17 12.68
C SER A 170 22.25 -22.84 12.44
N SER A 171 21.82 -22.85 11.18
CA SER A 171 20.46 -22.59 10.65
C SER A 171 19.99 -21.11 10.64
N PRO A 172 20.02 -20.43 9.47
CA PRO A 172 19.61 -19.02 9.32
C PRO A 172 18.11 -18.76 9.54
N THR A 173 17.25 -19.77 9.42
CA THR A 173 15.81 -19.59 9.22
C THR A 173 14.99 -19.40 10.50
N SER A 174 15.54 -19.69 11.69
CA SER A 174 14.77 -19.70 12.95
C SER A 174 14.87 -18.40 13.75
N CYS A 175 16.02 -17.73 13.76
CA CYS A 175 16.32 -16.68 14.74
C CYS A 175 15.72 -15.31 14.36
N THR A 176 15.82 -14.89 13.11
CA THR A 176 15.25 -13.61 12.64
C THR A 176 13.78 -13.71 12.31
N ARG A 177 13.35 -14.88 11.85
CA ARG A 177 11.92 -15.19 11.71
C ARG A 177 11.25 -15.12 13.07
N ALA A 178 11.91 -15.57 14.14
CA ALA A 178 11.45 -15.35 15.51
C ALA A 178 11.58 -13.89 15.95
N ALA A 179 12.63 -13.14 15.62
CA ALA A 179 12.79 -11.75 16.03
C ALA A 179 11.79 -10.79 15.34
N ILE A 180 11.73 -10.79 14.00
CA ILE A 180 10.76 -10.01 13.22
C ILE A 180 9.33 -10.43 13.57
N CYS A 181 9.05 -11.73 13.64
CA CYS A 181 7.72 -12.19 14.05
C CYS A 181 7.48 -11.88 15.55
N SER A 182 8.47 -11.88 16.44
CA SER A 182 8.29 -11.50 17.86
C SER A 182 8.05 -10.01 18.08
N VAL A 183 8.68 -9.13 17.28
CA VAL A 183 8.37 -7.70 17.25
C VAL A 183 6.93 -7.52 16.77
N CYS A 184 6.51 -8.25 15.73
CA CYS A 184 5.13 -8.23 15.24
C CYS A 184 4.12 -8.91 16.19
N THR A 185 4.53 -9.87 17.03
CA THR A 185 3.62 -10.68 17.87
C THR A 185 3.55 -10.18 19.32
N ARG A 186 4.63 -9.61 19.89
CA ARG A 186 4.62 -9.06 21.26
C ARG A 186 4.00 -7.67 21.37
N ALA A 187 3.98 -6.91 20.27
CA ALA A 187 3.17 -5.70 20.17
C ALA A 187 1.65 -5.99 20.18
N ALA A 188 1.23 -7.26 20.09
CA ALA A 188 -0.11 -7.69 20.45
C ALA A 188 -0.13 -8.10 21.93
N SER A 189 -0.90 -7.36 22.75
CA SER A 189 -1.07 -7.54 24.21
C SER A 189 -1.10 -9.01 24.69
N PRO A 190 -0.62 -9.27 25.93
CA PRO A 190 -0.52 -10.61 26.48
C PRO A 190 -1.91 -11.23 26.67
N GLY A 191 -2.28 -12.16 25.78
CA GLY A 191 -3.55 -12.90 25.88
C GLY A 191 -4.17 -13.37 24.56
N ARG A 192 -3.72 -12.88 23.40
CA ARG A 192 -4.22 -13.34 22.09
C ARG A 192 -3.05 -13.58 21.13
N ARG A 193 -2.91 -14.81 20.62
CA ARG A 193 -1.91 -15.16 19.60
C ARG A 193 -2.14 -14.28 18.37
N GLY A 194 -1.23 -13.33 18.11
CA GLY A 194 -1.19 -12.60 16.86
C GLY A 194 -0.81 -13.54 15.71
N VAL A 195 -1.50 -13.42 14.58
CA VAL A 195 -1.20 -14.18 13.36
C VAL A 195 -0.16 -13.42 12.55
N CYS A 196 0.99 -14.04 12.35
CA CYS A 196 2.09 -13.56 11.52
C CYS A 196 1.69 -13.66 10.04
N SER A 197 1.33 -12.55 9.39
CA SER A 197 1.22 -12.53 7.92
C SER A 197 2.61 -12.29 7.33
N THR A 198 3.33 -13.38 7.02
CA THR A 198 4.49 -13.30 6.13
C THR A 198 4.03 -12.85 4.74
N PRO A 199 4.72 -11.90 4.07
CA PRO A 199 4.47 -11.64 2.67
C PRO A 199 4.95 -12.87 1.86
N ILE A 200 4.00 -13.50 1.16
CA ILE A 200 4.17 -14.32 -0.04
C ILE A 200 5.22 -15.44 0.10
N THR A 201 4.76 -16.64 0.45
CA THR A 201 5.46 -17.87 0.03
C THR A 201 5.53 -17.87 -1.49
N THR A 202 6.73 -17.72 -2.04
CA THR A 202 6.99 -18.06 -3.44
C THR A 202 6.62 -19.52 -3.64
N GLY A 203 5.68 -19.73 -4.57
CA GLY A 203 5.16 -21.04 -4.93
C GLY A 203 6.27 -22.02 -5.26
N LYS A 204 6.05 -23.28 -4.88
CA LYS A 204 6.84 -24.43 -5.31
C LYS A 204 7.06 -24.37 -6.83
N ARG A 205 8.30 -24.59 -7.24
CA ARG A 205 8.67 -24.91 -8.62
C ARG A 205 7.75 -26.01 -9.16
N THR A 206 6.93 -25.68 -10.14
CA THR A 206 6.49 -26.64 -11.16
C THR A 206 7.28 -26.34 -12.41
N SER A 207 8.12 -27.30 -12.78
CA SER A 207 8.89 -27.35 -14.01
C SER A 207 8.00 -27.17 -15.24
N ASN A 208 8.50 -26.40 -16.20
CA ASN A 208 8.03 -26.34 -17.59
C ASN A 208 7.92 -27.75 -18.20
N VAL A 209 6.78 -28.05 -18.84
CA VAL A 209 6.75 -28.74 -20.15
C VAL A 209 5.56 -28.15 -20.91
N TRP A 210 5.86 -27.32 -21.91
CA TRP A 210 4.97 -27.05 -23.03
C TRP A 210 5.25 -28.11 -24.09
N SER A 211 4.20 -28.75 -24.59
CA SER A 211 4.10 -29.45 -25.88
C SER A 211 2.70 -29.16 -26.41
#